data_AF-A0A846A1U0-F1
#
_entry.id   AF-A0A846A1U0-F1
#
_cell.length_a   1.000
_cell.length_b   1.000
_cell.length_c   1.000
_cell.angle_alpha   90.00
_cell.angle_beta   90.00
_cell.angle_gamma   90.00
#
_symmetry.space_group_name_H-M   'P 1'
#
loop_
_entity.id
_entity.type
_entity.pdbx_description
1 polymer ?
#
loop_
_entity_poly.entity_id
_entity_poly.type
_entity_poly.pdbx_seq_one_letter_code
_entity_poly.pdbx_strand_id
1 'polypeptide(L)' 'MYSKFPEILLIEDDPGDIELTRKALNKAKLAINLHVVMDGTQALAYLYREGEYADSQQPDLILLDLNLP' A
#
# COMPACT_ATOMS: atom_id res chain seq x y z
N MET A 1 8.05 4.43 23.99
CA MET A 1 7.50 5.28 22.92
C MET A 1 7.58 4.46 21.64
N TYR A 2 6.45 3.91 21.16
CA TYR A 2 6.47 3.00 20.01
C TYR A 2 6.79 3.77 18.74
N SER A 3 8.01 3.62 18.23
CA SER A 3 8.35 4.06 16.87
C SER A 3 7.94 2.93 15.93
N LYS A 4 6.67 2.96 15.49
CA LYS A 4 6.21 2.11 14.39
C LYS A 4 6.47 2.88 13.09
N PHE A 5 6.97 2.19 12.06
CA PHE A 5 7.07 2.78 10.73
C PHE A 5 5.66 2.99 10.15
N PRO A 6 5.40 4.10 9.42
CA PRO A 6 4.11 4.33 8.78
C PRO A 6 3.76 3.19 7.82
N GLU A 7 2.51 2.76 7.85
CA GLU A 7 1.92 1.76 6.96
C GLU A 7 1.29 2.48 5.76
N ILE A 8 1.80 2.26 4.55
CA ILE A 8 1.25 2.83 3.31
C ILE A 8 0.63 1.70 2.49
N LEU A 9 -0.61 1.89 2.05
CA LEU A 9 -1.28 1.02 1.09
C LEU A 9 -1.30 1.71 -0.29
N LEU A 10 -0.65 1.10 -1.27
CA LEU A 10 -0.71 1.48 -2.68
C LEU A 10 -1.69 0.57 -3.41
N ILE A 11 -2.62 1.16 -4.15
CA ILE A 11 -3.61 0.48 -4.99
C ILE A 11 -3.28 0.87 -6.43
N GLU A 12 -2.62 -0.04 -7.15
CA GLU A 12 -2.03 0.16 -8.48
C GLU A 12 -1.92 -1.19 -9.18
N ASP A 13 -2.32 -1.28 -10.45
CA ASP A 13 -2.26 -2.52 -11.24
C ASP A 13 -1.10 -2.54 -12.24
N ASP A 14 -0.51 -1.39 -12.56
CA ASP A 14 0.67 -1.31 -13.43
C ASP A 14 1.98 -1.62 -12.67
N PRO A 15 2.73 -2.68 -13.04
CA PRO A 15 3.99 -3.03 -12.39
C PRO A 15 5.08 -1.95 -12.52
N GLY A 16 5.04 -1.15 -13.58
CA GLY A 16 5.96 -0.03 -13.79
C GLY A 16 5.74 1.08 -12.77
N ASP A 17 4.49 1.47 -12.55
CA ASP A 17 4.12 2.53 -11.61
C ASP A 17 4.31 2.10 -10.15
N ILE A 18 4.07 0.82 -9.82
CA ILE A 18 4.45 0.22 -8.53
C ILE A 18 5.96 0.40 -8.28
N GLU A 19 6.79 0.02 -9.25
CA GLU A 19 8.25 0.09 -9.13
C GLU A 19 8.76 1.54 -9.08
N LEU A 20 8.17 2.45 -9.85
CA LEU A 20 8.48 3.87 -9.80
C LEU A 20 8.15 4.46 -8.43
N THR A 21 6.99 4.14 -7.88
CA THR A 21 6.56 4.58 -6.55
C THR A 21 7.49 4.04 -5.46
N ARG A 22 7.82 2.74 -5.49
CA ARG A 22 8.80 2.13 -4.58
C ARG A 22 10.15 2.86 -4.63
N LYS A 23 10.66 3.15 -5.83
CA LYS A 23 11.93 3.87 -6.00
C LYS A 23 11.86 5.30 -5.47
N ALA A 24 10.75 6.01 -5.68
CA ALA A 24 10.55 7.36 -5.17
C ALA A 24 10.57 7.40 -3.63
N LEU A 25 9.83 6.49 -2.99
CA LEU A 25 9.79 6.35 -1.53
C LEU A 25 11.16 6.00 -0.95
N ASN A 26 11.87 5.05 -1.57
CA ASN A 26 13.23 4.68 -1.17
C ASN A 26 14.22 5.85 -1.31
N LYS A 27 14.13 6.64 -2.39
CA LYS A 27 14.98 7.83 -2.59
C LYS A 27 14.73 8.91 -1.53
N ALA A 28 13.50 9.03 -1.04
CA ALA A 28 13.15 9.94 0.04
C ALA A 28 13.71 9.50 1.42
N LYS A 29 14.35 8.33 1.50
CA LYS A 29 14.89 7.74 2.75
C LYS A 29 13.83 7.61 3.85
N LEU A 30 12.58 7.42 3.45
CA LEU A 30 11.47 7.21 4.38
C LEU A 30 11.48 5.75 4.83
N ALA A 31 11.57 5.54 6.15
CA ALA A 31 11.39 4.22 6.72
C ALA A 31 9.89 3.98 6.89
N ILE A 32 9.30 3.25 5.94
CA ILE A 32 7.87 2.96 5.84
C ILE A 32 7.67 1.49 5.50
N ASN A 33 6.48 0.98 5.79
CA ASN A 33 6.02 -0.32 5.32
C ASN A 33 5.07 -0.08 4.14
N LEU A 34 5.47 -0.51 2.94
CA LEU A 34 4.65 -0.36 1.73
C LEU A 34 3.95 -1.68 1.39
N HIS A 35 2.63 -1.66 1.45
CA HIS A 35 1.74 -2.71 1.00
C HIS A 35 1.19 -2.33 -0.37
N VAL A 36 1.05 -3.32 -1.26
CA VAL A 36 0.54 -3.10 -2.62
C VAL A 36 -0.58 -4.10 -2.87
N VAL A 37 -1.67 -3.60 -3.43
CA VAL A 37 -2.81 -4.38 -3.91
C VAL A 37 -3.13 -3.96 -5.34
N MET A 38 -3.60 -4.92 -6.15
CA MET A 38 -3.69 -4.72 -7.61
C MET A 38 -5.05 -4.22 -8.08
N ASP A 39 -6.07 -4.21 -7.20
CA ASP A 39 -7.43 -3.82 -7.59
C ASP A 39 -8.24 -3.36 -6.37
N GLY A 40 -9.44 -2.83 -6.66
CA GLY A 40 -10.37 -2.36 -5.62
C GLY A 40 -10.92 -3.47 -4.72
N THR A 41 -11.02 -4.70 -5.21
CA THR A 41 -11.51 -5.84 -4.40
C THR A 41 -10.47 -6.23 -3.36
N GLN A 42 -9.20 -6.35 -3.76
CA GLN A 42 -8.08 -6.56 -2.85
C GLN A 42 -7.92 -5.38 -1.89
N ALA A 43 -8.13 -4.14 -2.35
CA ALA A 43 -8.09 -2.97 -1.47
C ALA A 43 -9.17 -3.02 -0.38
N LEU A 44 -10.41 -3.34 -0.73
CA LEU A 44 -11.48 -3.49 0.26
C LEU A 44 -11.20 -4.65 1.21
N ALA A 45 -10.75 -5.80 0.70
CA ALA A 45 -10.38 -6.95 1.53
C ALA A 45 -9.24 -6.60 2.50
N TYR A 46 -8.24 -5.83 2.07
CA TYR A 46 -7.17 -5.31 2.93
C TYR A 46 -7.73 -4.39 4.02
N LEU A 47 -8.55 -3.40 3.64
CA LEU A 47 -9.08 -2.39 4.56
C LEU A 47 -10.06 -2.99 5.59
N TYR A 48 -10.85 -3.98 5.19
CA TYR A 48 -11.76 -4.71 6.09
C TYR A 48 -11.10 -5.89 6.80
N ARG A 49 -9.83 -6.18 6.49
CA ARG A 49 -9.05 -7.30 7.05
C ARG A 49 -9.74 -8.64 6.85
N GLU A 50 -10.11 -8.90 5.60
CA GLU A 50 -10.78 -10.13 5.19
C GLU A 50 -9.82 -11.10 4.50
N GLY A 51 -10.11 -12.40 4.59
CA GLY A 51 -9.38 -13.44 3.88
C GLY A 51 -7.88 -13.44 4.19
N GLU A 52 -7.06 -13.32 3.14
CA GLU A 52 -5.60 -13.30 3.25
C GLU A 52 -5.05 -12.06 3.98
N TYR A 53 -5.87 -11.01 4.14
CA TYR A 53 -5.48 -9.77 4.80
C TYR A 53 -5.96 -9.68 6.26
N ALA A 54 -6.38 -10.79 6.88
CA ALA A 54 -6.87 -10.82 8.26
C ALA A 54 -5.89 -10.20 9.29
N ASP A 55 -4.59 -10.38 9.07
CA ASP A 55 -3.51 -9.84 9.92
C ASP A 55 -2.90 -8.53 9.39
N SER A 56 -3.51 -7.93 8.36
CA SER A 56 -3.01 -6.68 7.79
C SER A 56 -3.13 -5.51 8.78
N GLN A 57 -2.14 -4.61 8.72
CA GLN A 57 -2.13 -3.41 9.55
C GLN A 57 -3.03 -2.34 8.92
N GLN A 58 -3.66 -1.51 9.75
CA GLN A 58 -4.41 -0.37 9.22
C GLN A 58 -3.42 0.62 8.58
N PRO A 59 -3.65 1.06 7.33
CA PRO A 59 -2.76 2.01 6.68
C PRO A 59 -2.92 3.40 7.29
N ASP A 60 -1.80 4.11 7.44
CA ASP A 60 -1.75 5.53 7.81
C ASP A 60 -1.99 6.43 6.59
N LEU A 61 -1.66 5.93 5.39
CA LEU A 61 -1.87 6.61 4.11
C LEU A 61 -2.28 5.60 3.03
N ILE A 62 -3.24 5.98 2.20
CA ILE A 62 -3.66 5.23 1.02
C ILE A 62 -3.28 6.05 -0.21
N LEU A 63 -2.56 5.43 -1.14
CA LEU A 63 -2.29 5.93 -2.48
C LEU A 63 -3.14 5.11 -3.45
N LEU A 64 -4.14 5.75 -4.05
CA LEU A 64 -5.09 5.12 -4.96
C LEU A 64 -4.87 5.67 -6.36
N ASP A 65 -4.53 4.82 -7.32
CA ASP A 65 -4.67 5.18 -8.73
C ASP A 65 -6.16 5.21 -9.11
N LEU A 66 -6.54 6.26 -9.83
CA LEU A 66 -7.91 6.46 -10.31
C LEU A 66 -8.15 5.80 -11.67
N ASN A 67 -7.08 5.34 -12.35
CA ASN A 67 -7.16 4.71 -13.66
C ASN A 67 -7.15 3.17 -13.57
N LEU A 68 -7.34 2.62 -12.38
CA LEU A 68 -7.58 1.19 -12.19
C LEU A 68 -8.77 0.73 -13.06
N PRO A 69 -8.63 -0.39 -13.78
CA PRO A 69 -9.67 -0.92 -14.66
C PRO A 69 -10.95 -1.36 -13.93
#